data_AF-A0A2U1M3G9-F1
#
_entry.id   AF-A0A2U1M3G9-F1
#
_cell.length_a   1.000
_cell.length_b   1.000
_cell.length_c   1.000
_cell.angle_alpha   90.00
_cell.angle_beta   90.00
_cell.angle_gamma   90.00
#
_symmetry.space_group_name_H-M   'P 1'
#
loop_
_entity.id
_entity.type
_entity.pdbx_description
1 polymer ?
#
loop_
_entity_poly.entity_id
_entity_poly.type
_entity_poly.pdbx_seq_one_letter_code
_entity_poly.pdbx_strand_id
1 'polypeptide(L)'
;MQKSVLKQQFEAFTIVSSEGLEKGYDRFQHLLSQLEAHGSPVSTEDANHKFLRSLPAEWSTVAMSMRLKEGVDAWSIDDLFNNLRVFEQDIKGGLKTSTSASNVASSSRDSR
;
A
#
# COMPACT_ATOMS: atom_id res chain seq x y z
N MET A 1 7.38 28.88 10.64
CA MET A 1 6.57 27.87 11.36
C MET A 1 5.78 26.94 10.42
N GLN A 2 5.15 27.42 9.34
CA GLN A 2 4.33 26.56 8.46
C GLN A 2 5.09 25.38 7.82
N LYS A 3 6.31 25.60 7.31
CA LYS A 3 7.12 24.53 6.68
C LYS A 3 7.44 23.35 7.60
N SER A 4 7.70 23.62 8.89
CA SER A 4 8.03 22.56 9.85
C SER A 4 6.80 21.73 10.23
N VAL A 5 5.61 22.34 10.26
CA VAL A 5 4.35 21.63 10.50
C VAL A 5 4.01 20.70 9.34
N LEU A 6 4.15 21.16 8.09
CA LEU A 6 3.89 20.32 6.91
C LEU A 6 4.84 19.12 6.83
N LYS A 7 6.13 19.31 7.13
CA LYS A 7 7.08 18.19 7.22
C LYS A 7 6.70 17.20 8.32
N GLN A 8 6.22 17.67 9.47
CA GLN A 8 5.74 16.79 10.52
C GLN A 8 4.48 16.03 10.11
N GLN A 9 3.55 16.67 9.39
CA GLN A 9 2.36 16.00 8.85
C GLN A 9 2.74 14.95 7.81
N PHE A 10 3.72 15.23 6.95
CA PHE A 10 4.30 14.25 6.04
C PHE A 10 4.84 13.08 6.83
N GLU A 11 5.69 13.32 7.83
CA GLU A 11 6.29 12.24 8.60
C GLU A 11 5.29 11.41 9.42
N ALA A 12 4.21 12.03 9.90
CA ALA A 12 3.14 11.36 10.62
C ALA A 12 2.03 10.80 9.71
N PHE A 13 2.16 10.96 8.39
CA PHE A 13 1.11 10.55 7.46
C PHE A 13 0.88 9.04 7.54
N THR A 14 -0.39 8.67 7.66
CA THR A 14 -0.87 7.29 7.69
C THR A 14 -2.24 7.24 7.03
N ILE A 15 -2.54 6.10 6.40
CA ILE A 15 -3.82 5.79 5.80
C ILE A 15 -4.54 4.82 6.73
N VAL A 16 -5.79 5.13 7.04
CA VAL A 16 -6.61 4.31 7.93
C VAL A 16 -7.36 3.26 7.09
N SER A 17 -7.46 2.01 7.55
CA SER A 17 -8.20 0.96 6.82
C SER A 17 -9.64 1.38 6.49
N SER A 18 -10.29 2.16 7.37
CA SER A 18 -11.69 2.58 7.21
C SER A 18 -11.91 3.70 6.17
N GLU A 19 -10.88 4.49 5.81
CA GLU A 19 -11.04 5.53 4.78
C GLU A 19 -10.85 4.99 3.36
N GLY A 20 -10.09 3.91 3.19
CA GLY A 20 -9.78 3.30 1.91
C GLY A 20 -8.63 3.97 1.16
N LEU A 21 -8.12 3.27 0.14
CA LEU A 21 -6.91 3.69 -0.59
C LEU A 21 -7.12 5.01 -1.36
N GLU A 22 -8.27 5.18 -2.03
CA GLU A 22 -8.56 6.39 -2.82
C GLU A 22 -8.53 7.66 -1.97
N LYS A 23 -9.23 7.67 -0.83
CA LYS A 23 -9.23 8.85 0.07
C LYS A 23 -7.86 9.10 0.68
N GLY A 24 -7.12 8.04 1.02
CA GLY A 24 -5.74 8.13 1.48
C GLY A 24 -4.83 8.78 0.43
N TYR A 25 -4.99 8.38 -0.82
CA TYR A 25 -4.26 8.94 -1.95
C TYR A 25 -4.56 10.43 -2.19
N ASP A 26 -5.83 10.83 -2.21
CA ASP A 26 -6.24 12.23 -2.37
C ASP A 26 -5.62 13.13 -1.28
N ARG A 27 -5.65 12.66 -0.03
CA ARG A 27 -5.02 13.36 1.11
C ARG A 27 -3.51 13.47 0.95
N PHE A 28 -2.86 12.42 0.44
CA PHE A 28 -1.41 12.40 0.24
C PHE A 28 -1.00 13.36 -0.88
N GLN A 29 -1.69 13.34 -2.02
CA GLN A 29 -1.45 14.30 -3.11
C GLN A 29 -1.64 15.74 -2.62
N HIS A 30 -2.71 16.00 -1.88
CA HIS A 30 -2.94 17.32 -1.31
C HIS A 30 -1.79 17.78 -0.39
N LEU A 31 -1.23 16.88 0.41
CA LEU A 31 -0.09 17.16 1.27
C LEU A 31 1.19 17.45 0.46
N LEU A 32 1.46 16.69 -0.60
CA LEU A 32 2.59 16.93 -1.50
C LEU A 32 2.47 18.31 -2.18
N SER A 33 1.29 18.66 -2.69
CA SER A 33 1.04 19.98 -3.30
C SER A 33 1.28 21.12 -2.31
N GLN A 34 0.87 20.96 -1.04
CA GLN A 34 1.16 21.96 -0.01
C GLN A 34 2.66 22.09 0.27
N LEU A 35 3.38 20.97 0.37
CA LEU A 35 4.83 20.97 0.59
C LEU A 35 5.58 21.68 -0.54
N GLU A 36 5.20 21.43 -1.80
CA GLU A 36 5.75 22.10 -2.97
C GLU A 36 5.46 23.62 -2.96
N ALA A 37 4.20 24.01 -2.74
CA ALA A 37 3.79 25.41 -2.68
C ALA A 37 4.53 26.21 -1.59
N HIS A 38 4.92 25.55 -0.50
CA HIS A 38 5.70 26.15 0.59
C HIS A 38 7.23 26.00 0.41
N GLY A 39 7.70 25.58 -0.76
CA GLY A 39 9.13 25.48 -1.09
C GLY A 39 9.84 24.39 -0.30
N SER A 40 9.20 23.24 -0.13
CA SER A 40 9.78 22.01 0.41
C SER A 40 9.31 20.81 -0.42
N PRO A 41 9.57 20.78 -1.73
CA PRO A 41 9.16 19.68 -2.59
C PRO A 41 9.77 18.37 -2.07
N VAL A 42 8.99 17.31 -2.16
CA VAL A 42 9.40 15.94 -1.82
C VAL A 42 9.86 15.26 -3.09
N SER A 43 10.95 14.49 -3.02
CA SER A 43 11.39 13.69 -4.16
C SER A 43 10.37 12.60 -4.49
N THR A 44 10.31 12.18 -5.75
CA THR A 44 9.42 11.09 -6.18
C THR A 44 9.68 9.81 -5.38
N GLU A 45 10.96 9.48 -5.18
CA GLU A 45 11.41 8.35 -4.35
C GLU A 45 10.85 8.45 -2.92
N ASP A 46 11.09 9.57 -2.23
CA ASP A 46 10.64 9.76 -0.84
C ASP A 46 9.11 9.71 -0.75
N ALA A 47 8.39 10.30 -1.71
CA ALA A 47 6.94 10.27 -1.76
C ALA A 47 6.42 8.84 -1.91
N ASN A 48 7.03 8.04 -2.81
CA ASN A 48 6.63 6.66 -3.07
C ASN A 48 6.88 5.76 -1.85
N HIS A 49 8.08 5.83 -1.26
CA HIS A 49 8.40 5.08 -0.04
C HIS A 49 7.52 5.51 1.13
N LYS A 50 7.23 6.81 1.24
CA LYS A 50 6.35 7.32 2.29
C LYS A 50 4.95 6.79 2.12
N PHE A 51 4.38 6.85 0.92
CA PHE A 51 3.05 6.34 0.64
C PHE A 51 2.96 4.84 0.97
N LEU A 52 3.91 4.03 0.49
CA LEU A 52 3.94 2.59 0.76
C LEU A 52 4.05 2.24 2.25
N ARG A 53 4.81 3.02 3.03
CA ARG A 53 4.90 2.86 4.50
C ARG A 53 3.65 3.33 5.25
N SER A 54 2.88 4.21 4.63
CA SER A 54 1.67 4.79 5.22
C SER A 54 0.44 3.93 5.01
N LEU A 55 0.53 2.89 4.17
CA LEU A 55 -0.56 1.96 3.92
C LEU A 55 -0.93 1.16 5.19
N PRO A 56 -2.21 0.78 5.36
CA PRO A 56 -2.62 -0.08 6.46
C PRO A 56 -1.96 -1.46 6.42
N ALA A 57 -1.93 -2.16 7.55
CA ALA A 57 -1.27 -3.47 7.67
C ALA A 57 -1.80 -4.53 6.68
N GLU A 58 -3.05 -4.43 6.25
CA GLU A 58 -3.69 -5.29 5.25
C GLU A 58 -2.97 -5.24 3.88
N TRP A 59 -2.26 -4.15 3.60
CA TRP A 59 -1.51 -3.94 2.37
C TRP A 59 -0.03 -4.36 2.48
N SER A 60 0.42 -4.89 3.62
CA SER A 60 1.85 -5.13 3.88
C SER A 60 2.53 -5.98 2.80
N THR A 61 1.87 -7.04 2.32
CA THR A 61 2.41 -7.91 1.26
C THR A 61 2.54 -7.15 -0.06
N VAL A 62 1.51 -6.42 -0.47
CA VAL A 62 1.52 -5.62 -1.71
C VAL A 62 2.54 -4.49 -1.62
N ALA A 63 2.63 -3.81 -0.48
CA ALA A 63 3.59 -2.76 -0.22
C ALA A 63 5.04 -3.31 -0.32
N MET A 64 5.31 -4.49 0.24
CA MET A 64 6.62 -5.13 0.11
C MET A 64 6.92 -5.50 -1.34
N SER A 65 5.96 -6.09 -2.06
CA SER A 65 6.13 -6.41 -3.48
C SER A 65 6.39 -5.17 -4.34
N MET A 66 5.73 -4.04 -4.06
CA MET A 66 6.00 -2.78 -4.76
C MET A 66 7.40 -2.24 -4.50
N ARG A 67 7.87 -2.32 -3.25
CA ARG A 67 9.23 -1.87 -2.90
C ARG A 67 10.33 -2.69 -3.58
N LEU A 68 10.04 -3.91 -4.00
CA LEU A 68 10.98 -4.77 -4.73
C LEU A 68 10.95 -4.55 -6.24
N LYS A 69 9.97 -3.80 -6.75
CA LYS A 69 9.82 -3.57 -8.19
C LYS A 69 10.86 -2.55 -8.66
N GLU A 70 11.63 -2.94 -9.66
CA GLU A 70 12.67 -2.05 -10.21
C GLU A 70 12.05 -0.77 -10.78
N GLY A 71 12.67 0.37 -10.46
CA GLY A 71 12.23 1.67 -10.94
C GLY A 71 11.05 2.28 -10.17
N VAL A 72 10.58 1.66 -9.08
CA VAL A 72 9.52 2.24 -8.23
C VAL A 72 9.87 3.64 -7.74
N ASP A 73 11.15 3.93 -7.54
CA ASP A 73 11.65 5.25 -7.11
C ASP A 73 11.48 6.34 -8.19
N ALA A 74 11.40 5.93 -9.45
CA ALA A 74 11.26 6.81 -10.61
C ALA A 74 9.80 6.98 -11.06
N TRP A 75 8.88 6.18 -10.54
CA TRP A 75 7.47 6.23 -10.91
C TRP A 75 6.78 7.45 -10.34
N SER A 76 5.86 8.06 -11.10
CA SER A 76 4.99 9.06 -10.50
C SER A 76 4.12 8.44 -9.39
N ILE A 77 3.65 9.27 -8.45
CA ILE A 77 2.76 8.81 -7.39
C ILE A 77 1.45 8.24 -7.97
N ASP A 78 0.98 8.79 -9.10
CA ASP A 78 -0.16 8.30 -9.88
C ASP A 78 0.09 6.90 -10.45
N ASP A 79 1.28 6.64 -11.03
CA ASP A 79 1.63 5.32 -11.54
C ASP A 79 1.67 4.28 -10.42
N LEU A 80 2.28 4.63 -9.28
CA LEU A 80 2.31 3.78 -8.10
C LEU A 80 0.90 3.46 -7.60
N PHE A 81 0.04 4.47 -7.48
CA PHE A 81 -1.35 4.31 -7.06
C PHE A 81 -2.17 3.44 -8.02
N ASN A 82 -2.04 3.66 -9.33
CA ASN A 82 -2.72 2.85 -10.33
C ASN A 82 -2.28 1.38 -10.27
N ASN A 83 -0.99 1.12 -10.04
CA ASN A 83 -0.49 -0.22 -9.81
C ASN A 83 -1.11 -0.83 -8.54
N LEU A 84 -1.15 -0.11 -7.41
CA LEU A 84 -1.76 -0.58 -6.17
C LEU A 84 -3.25 -0.91 -6.31
N ARG A 85 -3.99 -0.14 -7.11
CA ARG A 85 -5.42 -0.40 -7.39
C ARG A 85 -5.65 -1.76 -8.06
N VAL A 86 -4.72 -2.22 -8.89
CA VAL A 86 -4.80 -3.57 -9.50
C VAL A 86 -4.71 -4.65 -8.42
N PHE A 87 -3.77 -4.51 -7.47
CA PHE A 87 -3.62 -5.46 -6.36
C PHE A 87 -4.76 -5.41 -5.34
N GLU A 88 -5.49 -4.30 -5.25
CA GLU A 88 -6.70 -4.21 -4.41
C GLU A 88 -7.71 -5.31 -4.77
N GLN A 89 -7.83 -5.62 -6.06
CA GLN A 89 -8.72 -6.66 -6.56
C GLN A 89 -8.24 -8.05 -6.15
N ASP A 90 -6.93 -8.27 -6.09
CA ASP A 90 -6.34 -9.53 -5.61
C ASP A 90 -6.49 -9.69 -4.09
N ILE A 91 -6.34 -8.62 -3.30
CA ILE A 91 -6.61 -8.65 -1.85
C ILE A 91 -8.10 -8.95 -1.58
N LYS A 92 -9.00 -8.25 -2.27
CA LYS A 92 -10.46 -8.42 -2.11
C LYS A 92 -10.96 -9.74 -2.71
N GLY A 93 -10.32 -10.23 -3.77
CA GLY A 93 -10.63 -11.50 -4.44
C GLY A 93 -10.04 -12.71 -3.73
N GLY A 94 -8.86 -12.57 -3.12
CA GLY A 94 -8.13 -13.62 -2.40
C GLY A 94 -8.77 -14.03 -1.06
N LEU A 95 -9.67 -13.21 -0.50
CA LEU A 95 -10.52 -13.58 0.63
C LEU A 95 -11.50 -14.74 0.31
N LYS A 96 -11.58 -15.22 -0.94
CA LYS A 96 -12.41 -16.36 -1.33
C LYS A 96 -11.72 -17.73 -1.33
N THR A 97 -10.44 -17.86 -0.96
CA THR A 97 -9.74 -19.16 -0.95
C THR A 97 -9.18 -19.55 0.41
N SER A 98 -10.00 -19.46 1.46
CA SER A 98 -9.75 -20.16 2.72
C SER A 98 -10.97 -20.98 3.14
N THR A 99 -11.51 -21.79 2.23
CA THR A 99 -12.32 -22.95 2.62
C THR A 99 -12.16 -24.06 1.60
N SER A 100 -11.32 -25.04 1.93
CA SER A 100 -11.70 -26.45 1.87
C SER A 100 -10.69 -27.24 2.72
N ALA A 101 -11.20 -27.77 3.82
CA ALA A 101 -10.49 -28.60 4.76
C ALA A 101 -9.88 -29.84 4.06
N SER A 102 -8.57 -30.00 4.19
CA SER A 102 -7.84 -31.20 3.74
C SER A 102 -8.00 -32.34 4.74
N ASN A 103 -9.22 -32.85 4.95
CA ASN A 103 -9.42 -34.08 5.72
C ASN A 103 -10.12 -35.12 4.86
N VAL A 104 -9.43 -35.62 3.82
CA VAL A 104 -9.82 -36.88 3.19
C VAL A 104 -9.23 -38.03 4.01
N ALA A 105 -10.10 -38.62 4.84
CA ALA A 105 -9.83 -39.81 5.61
C ALA A 105 -9.87 -41.08 4.71
N SER A 106 -9.08 -42.09 5.12
CA SER A 106 -9.17 -43.52 4.79
C SER A 106 -8.87 -43.93 3.32
N SER A 107 -8.02 -44.93 3.05
CA SER A 107 -8.06 -46.26 3.66
C SER A 107 -6.70 -46.95 3.62
N SER A 108 -6.22 -47.39 4.78
CA SER A 108 -5.27 -48.50 4.88
C SER A 108 -6.07 -49.80 4.84
N ARG A 109 -5.76 -50.69 3.91
CA ARG A 109 -6.16 -52.10 3.97
C ARG A 109 -4.97 -52.96 3.54
N ASP A 110 -4.21 -53.33 4.55
CA ASP A 110 -3.40 -54.54 4.58
C ASP A 110 -4.31 -55.77 4.79
N SER A 111 -3.74 -56.94 4.48
CA SER A 111 -4.15 -58.31 4.84
C SER A 111 -5.24 -58.97 3.95
N ARG A 112 -4.85 -59.87 3.04
CA ARG A 112 -4.52 -61.28 3.32
C ARG A 112 -4.18 -62.04 2.03
#